data_AF-A0A328TN38-F1
#
_entry.id   AF-A0A328TN38-F1
#
_cell.length_a   1.000
_cell.length_b   1.000
_cell.length_c   1.000
_cell.angle_alpha   90.00
_cell.angle_beta   90.00
_cell.angle_gamma   90.00
#
_symmetry.space_group_name_H-M   'P 1'
#
loop_
_entity.id
_entity.type
_entity.pdbx_description
1 polymer ?
#
loop_
_entity_poly.entity_id
_entity_poly.type
_entity_poly.pdbx_seq_one_letter_code
_entity_poly.pdbx_strand_id
1 'polypeptide(L)'
;MAYYTIDKRAKADGTVRYRCSVSIKKDGKRVYNESKTFTKQAHAKTWGSKRVIELEQSGIPNTNDLNKITVGDLLKRYVLDMLLDCDIAEIPLTDLSTSHVIEHCRQRNGAGAGPSTVNHDVSYLSSVLASAKPVYGIDYTTNPATDARPLLLQMGLIGKSKRRSRRPVSNELDRLLAGIEARSDHIAAKIPFVDILNFSILSCMRVGEVCKIRWEDVDEK
;
A
#
# COMPACT_ATOMS: atom_id res chain seq x y z
N MET A 1 -26.21 -8.49 20.88
CA MET A 1 -27.09 -7.34 20.52
C MET A 1 -26.32 -6.05 20.77
N ALA A 2 -26.49 -5.06 19.89
CA ALA A 2 -25.88 -3.75 20.04
C ALA A 2 -26.73 -2.89 20.98
N TYR A 3 -26.09 -2.11 21.84
CA TYR A 3 -26.79 -1.17 22.72
C TYR A 3 -25.97 0.10 22.91
N TYR A 4 -26.63 1.21 23.22
CA TYR A 4 -25.97 2.48 23.50
C TYR A 4 -26.23 2.94 24.94
N THR A 5 -25.24 3.57 25.55
CA THR A 5 -25.33 4.26 26.85
C THR A 5 -24.94 5.72 26.69
N ILE A 6 -25.51 6.62 27.50
CA ILE A 6 -25.19 8.05 27.48
C ILE A 6 -24.79 8.49 28.89
N ASP A 7 -23.55 8.92 29.04
CA ASP A 7 -23.01 9.44 30.29
C ASP A 7 -22.91 10.97 30.24
N LYS A 8 -23.38 11.64 31.30
CA LYS A 8 -23.22 13.09 31.48
C LYS A 8 -21.88 13.35 32.18
N ARG A 9 -21.02 14.17 31.56
CA ARG A 9 -19.74 14.60 32.15
C ARG A 9 -19.65 16.12 32.18
N ALA A 10 -19.36 16.68 33.36
CA ALA A 10 -19.00 18.07 33.51
C ALA A 10 -17.48 18.23 33.30
N LYS A 11 -17.06 19.25 32.56
CA LYS A 11 -15.64 19.64 32.49
C LYS A 11 -15.26 20.46 33.73
N ALA A 12 -13.96 20.63 33.98
CA ALA A 12 -13.43 21.52 35.02
C ALA A 12 -13.94 22.97 34.87
N ASP A 13 -14.30 23.35 33.65
CA ASP A 13 -14.89 24.64 33.24
C ASP A 13 -16.44 24.70 33.38
N GLY A 14 -17.07 23.75 34.08
CA GLY A 14 -18.53 23.69 34.31
C GLY A 14 -19.39 23.32 33.08
N THR A 15 -18.82 23.32 31.87
CA THR A 15 -19.54 22.94 30.64
C THR A 15 -19.90 21.45 30.60
N VAL A 16 -21.17 21.15 30.33
CA VAL A 16 -21.71 19.78 30.27
C VAL A 16 -21.48 19.18 28.89
N ARG A 17 -20.95 17.96 28.85
CA ARG A 17 -20.82 17.12 27.66
C ARG A 17 -21.50 15.77 27.87
N TYR A 18 -22.09 15.25 26.81
CA TYR A 18 -22.78 13.95 26.80
C TYR A 18 -21.93 12.95 26.01
N ARG A 19 -21.37 11.94 26.67
CA ARG A 19 -20.64 10.85 26.02
C ARG A 19 -21.62 9.74 25.69
N CYS A 20 -21.85 9.46 24.42
CA CYS A 20 -22.58 8.28 24.00
C CYS A 20 -21.59 7.15 23.70
N SER A 21 -21.80 5.97 24.26
CA SER A 21 -21.00 4.76 24.00
C SER A 21 -21.90 3.69 23.41
N VAL A 22 -21.52 3.11 22.27
CA VAL A 22 -22.23 2.03 21.58
C VAL A 22 -21.40 0.76 21.71
N SER A 23 -21.98 -0.30 22.24
CA SER A 23 -21.29 -1.56 22.54
C SER A 23 -22.03 -2.77 21.98
N ILE A 24 -21.27 -3.79 21.57
CA ILE A 24 -21.81 -5.09 21.14
C ILE A 24 -21.29 -6.18 22.08
N LYS A 25 -22.21 -6.94 22.66
CA LYS A 25 -21.91 -8.17 23.41
C LYS A 25 -22.30 -9.40 22.59
N LYS A 26 -21.38 -10.37 22.53
CA LYS A 26 -21.59 -11.72 21.99
C LYS A 26 -21.00 -12.70 23.01
N ASP A 27 -21.79 -13.69 23.44
CA ASP A 27 -21.40 -14.73 24.41
C ASP A 27 -20.79 -14.18 25.72
N GLY A 28 -21.44 -13.16 26.30
CA GLY A 28 -21.04 -12.55 27.58
C GLY A 28 -19.79 -11.67 27.51
N LYS A 29 -19.01 -11.69 26.42
CA LYS A 29 -17.82 -10.87 26.20
C LYS A 29 -18.13 -9.63 25.35
N ARG A 30 -17.49 -8.51 25.67
CA ARG A 30 -17.68 -7.22 24.96
C ARG A 30 -16.77 -7.21 23.72
N VAL A 31 -17.37 -7.36 22.53
CA VAL A 31 -16.63 -7.55 21.26
C VAL A 31 -16.30 -6.21 20.58
N TYR A 32 -17.14 -5.21 20.76
CA TYR A 32 -16.96 -3.88 20.14
C TYR A 32 -17.43 -2.78 21.07
N ASN A 33 -16.72 -1.66 21.11
CA ASN A 33 -17.11 -0.46 21.85
C ASN A 33 -16.62 0.79 21.11
N GLU A 34 -17.56 1.67 20.74
CA GLU A 34 -17.29 2.96 20.11
C GLU A 34 -17.91 4.07 20.97
N SER A 35 -17.21 5.17 21.22
CA SER A 35 -17.78 6.27 22.01
C SER A 35 -17.53 7.63 21.38
N LYS A 36 -18.55 8.50 21.39
CA LYS A 36 -18.51 9.85 20.84
C LYS A 36 -19.17 10.85 21.78
N THR A 37 -18.59 12.03 21.87
CA THR A 37 -18.99 13.06 22.84
C THR A 37 -19.68 14.23 22.15
N PHE A 38 -20.82 14.67 22.70
CA PHE A 38 -21.68 15.70 22.14
C PHE A 38 -21.94 16.83 23.14
N THR A 39 -22.32 18.01 22.63
CA THR A 39 -22.73 19.17 23.43
C THR A 39 -24.18 19.05 23.91
N LYS A 40 -25.08 18.50 23.09
CA LYS A 40 -26.50 18.32 23.41
C LYS A 40 -26.85 16.83 23.55
N GLN A 41 -27.69 16.50 24.52
CA GLN A 41 -28.18 15.13 24.75
C GLN A 41 -28.97 14.58 23.56
N ALA A 42 -29.73 15.44 22.87
CA ALA A 42 -30.50 15.05 21.69
C ALA A 42 -29.61 14.48 20.58
N HIS A 43 -28.47 15.13 20.28
CA HIS A 43 -27.52 14.64 19.27
C HIS A 43 -26.86 13.32 19.68
N ALA A 44 -26.56 13.16 20.97
CA ALA A 44 -26.04 11.89 21.50
C ALA A 44 -27.06 10.75 21.32
N LYS A 45 -28.34 11.00 21.58
CA LYS A 45 -29.41 10.02 21.40
C LYS A 45 -29.59 9.63 19.93
N THR A 46 -29.69 10.61 19.02
CA THR A 46 -29.83 10.36 17.58
C THR A 46 -28.63 9.60 17.00
N TRP A 47 -27.42 9.94 17.44
CA TRP A 47 -26.22 9.21 16.99
C TRP A 47 -26.19 7.78 17.52
N GLY A 48 -26.47 7.57 18.81
CA GLY A 48 -26.50 6.24 19.41
C GLY A 48 -27.53 5.31 18.78
N SER A 49 -28.75 5.80 18.53
CA SER A 49 -29.80 5.00 17.89
C SER A 49 -29.47 4.68 16.43
N LYS A 50 -29.00 5.67 15.66
CA LYS A 50 -28.59 5.44 14.27
C LYS A 50 -27.43 4.44 14.17
N ARG A 51 -26.45 4.54 15.07
CA ARG A 51 -25.28 3.67 15.08
C ARG A 51 -25.58 2.25 15.54
N VAL A 52 -26.52 2.06 16.49
CA VAL A 52 -27.01 0.72 16.86
C VAL A 52 -27.69 0.04 15.66
N ILE A 53 -28.59 0.76 14.96
CA ILE A 53 -29.25 0.23 13.76
C ILE A 53 -28.22 -0.14 12.69
N GLU A 54 -27.24 0.73 12.46
CA GLU A 54 -26.16 0.48 11.49
C GLU A 54 -25.31 -0.76 11.85
N LEU A 55 -25.01 -0.96 13.14
CA LEU A 55 -24.25 -2.11 13.61
C LEU A 55 -25.07 -3.41 13.61
N GLU A 56 -26.39 -3.32 13.74
CA GLU A 56 -27.30 -4.48 13.61
C GLU A 56 -27.54 -4.86 12.16
N GLN A 57 -27.59 -3.90 11.25
CA GLN A 57 -27.75 -4.14 9.80
C GLN A 57 -26.45 -4.56 9.12
N SER A 58 -25.34 -3.89 9.43
CA SER A 58 -24.07 -4.04 8.71
C SER A 58 -23.05 -4.92 9.44
N GLY A 59 -23.32 -5.29 10.70
CA GLY A 59 -22.38 -6.01 11.56
C GLY A 59 -21.26 -5.11 12.11
N ILE A 60 -20.27 -5.73 12.76
CA ILE A 60 -19.07 -5.02 13.24
C ILE A 60 -18.33 -4.49 12.01
N PRO A 61 -17.89 -3.20 11.98
CA PRO A 61 -17.13 -2.68 10.86
C PRO A 61 -15.88 -3.53 10.66
N ASN A 62 -15.90 -4.36 9.63
CA ASN A 62 -14.77 -5.20 9.27
C ASN A 62 -13.79 -4.30 8.52
N THR A 63 -12.50 -4.36 8.85
CA THR A 63 -11.44 -3.53 8.23
C THR A 63 -11.22 -3.82 6.73
N ASN A 64 -12.08 -4.62 6.11
CA ASN A 64 -12.03 -5.08 4.72
C ASN A 64 -12.97 -4.31 3.77
N ASP A 65 -13.21 -3.02 4.02
CA ASP A 65 -13.92 -2.13 3.08
C ASP A 65 -13.10 -1.95 1.79
N LEU A 66 -13.32 -2.80 0.79
CA LEU A 66 -12.72 -2.72 -0.56
C LEU A 66 -12.96 -1.36 -1.24
N ASN A 67 -14.05 -0.67 -0.90
CA ASN A 67 -14.42 0.65 -1.43
C ASN A 67 -13.58 1.83 -0.87
N LYS A 68 -12.68 1.58 0.08
CA LYS A 68 -11.73 2.59 0.61
C LYS A 68 -10.28 2.33 0.20
N ILE A 69 -10.01 1.24 -0.52
CA ILE A 69 -8.66 0.86 -0.90
C ILE A 69 -8.24 1.69 -2.10
N THR A 70 -7.22 2.53 -1.93
CA THR A 70 -6.65 3.30 -3.04
C THR A 70 -5.76 2.41 -3.90
N VAL A 71 -5.45 2.81 -5.14
CA VAL A 71 -4.46 2.10 -5.99
C VAL A 71 -3.12 1.97 -5.28
N GLY A 72 -2.75 2.96 -4.44
CA GLY A 72 -1.56 2.88 -3.59
C GLY A 72 -1.63 1.77 -2.55
N ASP A 73 -2.81 1.47 -2.02
CA ASP A 73 -3.02 0.39 -1.06
C ASP A 73 -3.05 -0.98 -1.75
N LEU A 74 -3.51 -1.07 -3.01
CA LEU A 74 -3.38 -2.26 -3.83
C LEU A 74 -1.92 -2.57 -4.21
N LEU A 75 -1.13 -1.54 -4.55
CA LEU A 75 0.30 -1.71 -4.85
C LEU A 75 1.10 -2.10 -3.61
N LYS A 76 0.76 -1.53 -2.44
CA LYS A 76 1.28 -2.00 -1.16
C LYS A 76 0.88 -3.45 -0.92
N ARG A 77 -0.40 -3.81 -1.15
CA ARG A 77 -0.86 -5.21 -1.04
C ARG A 77 -0.05 -6.15 -1.91
N TYR A 78 0.19 -5.86 -3.19
CA TYR A 78 0.93 -6.79 -4.06
C TYR A 78 2.36 -7.09 -3.57
N VAL A 79 3.08 -6.07 -3.08
CA VAL A 79 4.43 -6.30 -2.51
C VAL A 79 4.35 -6.93 -1.12
N LEU A 80 3.31 -6.59 -0.35
CA LEU A 80 3.07 -7.23 0.94
C LEU A 80 2.65 -8.69 0.79
N ASP A 81 1.92 -9.05 -0.27
CA ASP A 81 1.54 -10.43 -0.60
C ASP A 81 2.80 -11.24 -0.94
N MET A 82 3.75 -10.65 -1.67
CA MET A 82 5.06 -11.28 -1.87
C MET A 82 5.84 -11.44 -0.56
N LEU A 83 5.77 -10.46 0.35
CA LEU A 83 6.38 -10.57 1.68
C LEU A 83 5.67 -11.58 2.57
N LEU A 84 4.36 -11.80 2.38
CA LEU A 84 3.57 -12.82 3.08
C LEU A 84 4.00 -14.24 2.70
N ASP A 85 4.45 -14.44 1.46
CA ASP A 85 4.99 -15.71 0.98
C ASP A 85 6.44 -15.99 1.43
N CYS A 86 7.06 -15.07 2.19
CA CYS A 86 8.42 -15.21 2.67
C CYS A 86 8.48 -15.62 4.16
N ASP A 87 9.53 -16.33 4.55
CA ASP A 87 9.77 -16.80 5.94
C ASP A 87 9.64 -15.69 7.01
N ILE A 88 9.94 -14.44 6.65
CA ILE A 88 9.82 -13.29 7.55
C ILE A 88 8.39 -13.02 8.02
N ALA A 89 7.37 -13.44 7.27
CA ALA A 89 5.96 -13.27 7.62
C ALA A 89 5.47 -14.25 8.69
N GLU A 90 6.14 -15.40 8.86
CA GLU A 90 5.80 -16.39 9.89
C GLU A 90 6.29 -15.98 11.28
N ILE A 91 7.21 -15.01 11.35
CA ILE A 91 7.84 -14.57 12.58
C ILE A 91 6.86 -13.69 13.38
N PRO A 92 6.56 -14.02 14.65
CA PRO A 92 5.76 -13.17 15.51
C PRO A 92 6.38 -11.77 15.64
N LEU A 93 5.55 -10.73 15.63
CA LEU A 93 6.02 -9.35 15.70
C LEU A 93 6.83 -9.05 16.98
N THR A 94 6.60 -9.79 18.07
CA THR A 94 7.36 -9.69 19.32
C THR A 94 8.81 -10.16 19.17
N ASP A 95 9.05 -11.10 18.25
CA ASP A 95 10.31 -11.79 18.06
C ASP A 95 11.05 -11.25 16.81
N LEU A 96 10.40 -10.36 16.05
CA LEU A 96 10.99 -9.71 14.89
C LEU A 96 12.16 -8.83 15.31
N SER A 97 13.34 -9.15 14.77
CA SER A 97 14.60 -8.51 15.12
C SER A 97 15.37 -8.13 13.86
N THR A 98 16.44 -7.35 14.04
CA THR A 98 17.28 -6.88 12.94
C THR A 98 17.92 -8.05 12.18
N SER A 99 18.24 -9.17 12.86
CA SER A 99 18.81 -10.35 12.21
C SER A 99 17.83 -11.02 11.25
N HIS A 100 16.55 -11.06 11.57
CA HIS A 100 15.51 -11.61 10.69
C HIS A 100 15.37 -10.79 9.40
N VAL A 101 15.46 -9.46 9.49
CA VAL A 101 15.44 -8.57 8.32
C VAL A 101 16.68 -8.78 7.44
N ILE A 102 17.85 -8.96 8.06
CA ILE A 102 19.10 -9.22 7.33
C ILE A 102 19.05 -10.56 6.61
N GLU A 103 18.53 -11.59 7.27
CA GLU A 103 18.40 -12.92 6.69
C GLU A 103 17.43 -12.92 5.50
N HIS A 104 16.28 -12.27 5.64
CA HIS A 104 15.36 -12.07 4.53
C HIS A 104 16.05 -11.38 3.33
N CYS A 105 16.82 -10.32 3.57
CA CYS A 105 17.57 -9.65 2.50
C CYS A 105 18.60 -10.55 1.84
N ARG A 106 19.27 -11.43 2.60
CA ARG A 106 20.22 -12.42 2.07
C ARG A 106 19.52 -13.46 1.21
N GLN A 107 18.40 -14.02 1.67
CA GLN A 107 17.60 -14.98 0.91
C GLN A 107 17.13 -14.38 -0.42
N ARG A 108 16.58 -13.15 -0.37
CA ARG A 108 16.10 -12.44 -1.57
C ARG A 108 17.23 -12.19 -2.58
N ASN A 109 18.39 -11.76 -2.11
CA ASN A 109 19.55 -11.54 -2.96
C ASN A 109 20.09 -12.87 -3.53
N GLY A 110 20.09 -13.95 -2.74
CA GLY A 110 20.44 -15.31 -3.17
C GLY A 110 19.49 -15.88 -4.23
N ALA A 111 18.21 -15.52 -4.18
CA ALA A 111 17.21 -15.85 -5.20
C ALA A 111 17.34 -15.01 -6.49
N GLY A 112 18.32 -14.10 -6.58
CA GLY A 112 18.61 -13.28 -7.76
C GLY A 112 17.95 -11.90 -7.77
N ALA A 113 17.31 -11.47 -6.67
CA ALA A 113 16.79 -10.11 -6.58
C ALA A 113 17.96 -9.11 -6.48
N GLY A 114 17.95 -8.07 -7.34
CA GLY A 114 18.99 -7.04 -7.30
C GLY A 114 18.89 -6.16 -6.03
N PRO A 115 19.99 -5.49 -5.62
CA PRO A 115 20.02 -4.66 -4.40
C PRO A 115 18.96 -3.55 -4.36
N SER A 116 18.54 -3.06 -5.54
CA SER A 116 17.46 -2.08 -5.62
C SER A 116 16.10 -2.69 -5.28
N THR A 117 15.84 -3.92 -5.67
CA THR A 117 14.58 -4.62 -5.38
C THR A 117 14.51 -4.94 -3.89
N VAL A 118 15.57 -5.51 -3.31
CA VAL A 118 15.65 -5.80 -1.87
C VAL A 118 15.50 -4.52 -1.02
N ASN A 119 16.01 -3.38 -1.50
CA ASN A 119 15.79 -2.09 -0.82
C ASN A 119 14.31 -1.67 -0.78
N HIS A 120 13.50 -2.05 -1.77
CA HIS A 120 12.06 -1.80 -1.72
C HIS A 120 11.41 -2.64 -0.63
N ASP A 121 11.75 -3.93 -0.53
CA ASP A 121 11.24 -4.87 0.48
C ASP A 121 11.44 -4.28 1.90
N VAL A 122 12.65 -3.82 2.22
CA VAL A 122 12.98 -3.16 3.50
C VAL A 122 12.21 -1.85 3.71
N SER A 123 11.96 -1.10 2.63
CA SER A 123 11.19 0.14 2.69
C SER A 123 9.72 -0.09 3.02
N TYR A 124 9.12 -1.13 2.44
CA TYR A 124 7.76 -1.52 2.76
C TYR A 124 7.65 -2.03 4.19
N LEU A 125 8.54 -2.94 4.62
CA LEU A 125 8.60 -3.43 6.00
C LEU A 125 8.71 -2.29 7.00
N SER A 126 9.62 -1.35 6.77
CA SER A 126 9.79 -0.17 7.63
C SER A 126 8.49 0.66 7.72
N SER A 127 7.80 0.89 6.59
CA SER A 127 6.56 1.67 6.56
C SER A 127 5.39 0.98 7.27
N VAL A 128 5.28 -0.35 7.15
CA VAL A 128 4.23 -1.14 7.81
C VAL A 128 4.45 -1.16 9.31
N LEU A 129 5.68 -1.45 9.75
CA LEU A 129 6.03 -1.44 11.16
C LEU A 129 5.81 -0.05 11.77
N ALA A 130 6.22 1.03 11.09
CA ALA A 130 5.96 2.40 11.52
C ALA A 130 4.46 2.68 11.77
N SER A 131 3.57 2.05 11.00
CA SER A 131 2.12 2.19 11.13
C SER A 131 1.50 1.29 12.21
N ALA A 132 2.21 0.26 12.67
CA ALA A 132 1.68 -0.74 13.62
C ALA A 132 1.23 -0.13 14.96
N LYS A 133 2.03 0.79 15.51
CA LYS A 133 1.73 1.47 16.78
C LYS A 133 0.55 2.46 16.69
N PRO A 134 0.55 3.45 15.77
CA PRO A 134 -0.52 4.44 15.71
C PRO A 134 -1.87 3.89 15.24
N VAL A 135 -1.86 2.86 14.37
CA VAL A 135 -3.10 2.35 13.75
C VAL A 135 -3.68 1.17 14.52
N TYR A 136 -2.84 0.23 14.96
CA TYR A 136 -3.29 -1.02 15.56
C TYR A 136 -3.06 -1.07 17.08
N GLY A 137 -2.43 -0.04 17.67
CA GLY A 137 -2.15 0.02 19.10
C GLY A 137 -1.17 -1.06 19.56
N ILE A 138 -0.36 -1.60 18.65
CA ILE A 138 0.63 -2.63 18.97
C ILE A 138 1.90 -1.93 19.43
N ASP A 139 2.26 -2.14 20.70
CA ASP A 139 3.50 -1.64 21.25
C ASP A 139 4.69 -2.51 20.81
N TYR A 140 5.57 -1.92 20.00
CA TYR A 140 6.88 -2.46 19.67
C TYR A 140 7.94 -1.38 19.94
N THR A 141 9.12 -1.78 20.41
CA THR A 141 10.13 -0.86 20.97
C THR A 141 10.76 0.02 19.90
N THR A 142 11.30 -0.62 18.85
CA THR A 142 12.02 0.06 17.75
C THR A 142 11.76 -0.71 16.46
N ASN A 143 11.82 -0.03 15.32
CA ASN A 143 11.55 -0.63 14.01
C ASN A 143 12.80 -1.36 13.49
N PRO A 144 12.84 -2.71 13.51
CA PRO A 144 14.05 -3.46 13.16
C PRO A 144 14.44 -3.29 11.69
N ALA A 145 13.46 -3.02 10.81
CA ALA A 145 13.73 -2.77 9.39
C ALA A 145 14.43 -1.42 9.16
N THR A 146 14.15 -0.41 9.99
CA THR A 146 14.86 0.87 9.95
C THR A 146 16.28 0.73 10.48
N ASP A 147 16.44 0.02 11.61
CA ASP A 147 17.74 -0.18 12.26
C ASP A 147 18.69 -1.06 11.42
N ALA A 148 18.15 -1.99 10.62
CA ALA A 148 18.93 -2.84 9.73
C ALA A 148 19.56 -2.06 8.56
N ARG A 149 19.01 -0.92 8.16
CA ARG A 149 19.40 -0.24 6.90
C ARG A 149 20.89 0.10 6.79
N PRO A 150 21.55 0.69 7.81
CA PRO A 150 22.97 1.03 7.71
C PRO A 150 23.82 -0.22 7.49
N LEU A 151 23.51 -1.30 8.21
CA LEU A 151 24.23 -2.57 8.10
C LEU A 151 23.97 -3.25 6.75
N LEU A 152 22.73 -3.27 6.28
CA LEU A 152 22.36 -3.81 4.96
C LEU A 152 23.07 -3.08 3.82
N LEU A 153 23.23 -1.76 3.93
CA LEU A 153 23.97 -0.95 2.96
C LEU A 153 25.46 -1.30 2.99
N GLN A 154 26.04 -1.43 4.19
CA GLN A 154 27.44 -1.85 4.37
C GLN A 154 27.70 -3.26 3.83
N MET A 155 26.73 -4.17 3.96
CA MET A 155 26.79 -5.52 3.41
C MET A 155 26.52 -5.58 1.90
N GLY A 156 26.13 -4.47 1.27
CA GLY A 156 25.81 -4.41 -0.16
C GLY A 156 24.52 -5.15 -0.57
N LEU A 157 23.69 -5.55 0.40
CA LEU A 157 22.42 -6.26 0.16
C LEU A 157 21.33 -5.32 -0.36
N ILE A 158 21.43 -4.03 0.00
CA ILE A 158 20.54 -2.98 -0.49
C ILE A 158 21.34 -1.90 -1.20
N GLY A 159 20.73 -1.27 -2.20
CA GLY A 159 21.37 -0.18 -2.94
C GLY A 159 20.42 0.59 -3.83
N LYS A 160 20.94 1.67 -4.44
CA LYS A 160 20.20 2.40 -5.47
C LYS A 160 20.22 1.61 -6.78
N SER A 161 19.14 1.69 -7.55
CA SER A 161 19.11 1.16 -8.91
C SER A 161 20.25 1.76 -9.73
N LYS A 162 20.89 0.95 -10.57
CA LYS A 162 21.80 1.45 -11.60
C LYS A 162 21.02 2.39 -12.52
N ARG A 163 21.52 3.61 -12.68
CA ARG A 163 20.93 4.58 -13.59
C ARG A 163 21.29 4.17 -15.02
N ARG A 164 20.28 3.95 -15.86
CA ARG A 164 20.48 3.79 -17.31
C ARG A 164 20.58 5.19 -17.91
N SER A 165 21.76 5.57 -18.39
CA SER A 165 22.03 6.87 -19.04
C SER A 165 22.40 6.75 -20.51
N ARG A 166 22.65 5.52 -20.99
CA ARG A 166 23.00 5.27 -22.39
C ARG A 166 21.77 5.50 -23.29
N ARG A 167 21.97 6.29 -24.33
CA ARG A 167 21.06 6.39 -25.48
C ARG A 167 21.63 5.54 -26.63
N PRO A 168 20.79 5.01 -27.53
CA PRO A 168 21.27 4.45 -28.79
C PRO A 168 22.13 5.49 -29.53
N VAL A 169 23.26 5.08 -30.09
CA VAL A 169 24.18 5.97 -30.82
C VAL A 169 24.41 5.42 -32.23
N SER A 170 24.72 6.31 -33.18
CA SER A 170 25.07 5.94 -34.56
C SER A 170 23.96 5.10 -35.24
N ASN A 171 24.31 3.92 -35.76
CA ASN A 171 23.41 3.02 -36.49
C ASN A 171 22.66 2.03 -35.59
N GLU A 172 22.74 2.15 -34.26
CA GLU A 172 22.04 1.23 -33.36
C GLU A 172 20.52 1.35 -33.51
N LEU A 173 20.03 2.56 -33.76
CA LEU A 173 18.61 2.79 -34.02
C LEU A 173 18.16 2.12 -35.32
N ASP A 174 18.97 2.23 -36.38
CA ASP A 174 18.68 1.61 -37.68
C ASP A 174 18.64 0.08 -37.58
N ARG A 175 19.57 -0.50 -36.80
CA ARG A 175 19.59 -1.95 -36.54
C ARG A 175 18.38 -2.39 -35.72
N LEU A 176 17.92 -1.58 -34.76
CA LEU A 176 16.70 -1.84 -34.01
C LEU A 176 15.48 -1.78 -34.92
N LEU A 177 15.39 -0.76 -35.79
CA LEU A 177 14.31 -0.62 -36.77
C LEU A 177 14.24 -1.83 -37.70
N ALA A 178 15.35 -2.26 -38.29
CA ALA A 178 15.38 -3.45 -39.15
C ALA A 178 14.90 -4.73 -38.44
N GLY A 179 15.29 -4.92 -37.17
CA GLY A 179 14.83 -6.06 -36.38
C GLY A 179 13.35 -5.99 -36.01
N ILE A 180 12.83 -4.77 -35.79
CA ILE A 180 11.42 -4.54 -35.49
C ILE A 180 10.56 -4.71 -36.75
N GLU A 181 11.05 -4.25 -37.90
CA GLU A 181 10.40 -4.39 -39.21
C GLU A 181 10.24 -5.87 -39.56
N ALA A 182 11.30 -6.67 -39.47
CA ALA A 182 11.24 -8.12 -39.67
C ALA A 182 10.23 -8.82 -38.72
N ARG A 183 10.04 -8.29 -37.51
CA ARG A 183 9.02 -8.79 -36.57
C ARG A 183 7.62 -8.32 -36.93
N SER A 184 7.48 -7.11 -37.47
CA SER A 184 6.20 -6.53 -37.89
C SER A 184 5.66 -7.18 -39.17
N ASP A 185 6.55 -7.63 -40.06
CA ASP A 185 6.21 -8.34 -41.30
C ASP A 185 5.78 -9.80 -41.06
N HIS A 186 5.97 -10.30 -39.85
CA HIS A 186 5.53 -11.65 -39.51
C HIS A 186 4.00 -11.74 -39.58
N ILE A 187 3.47 -12.78 -40.22
CA ILE A 187 2.03 -12.92 -40.50
C ILE A 187 1.13 -12.89 -39.25
N ALA A 188 1.68 -13.25 -38.09
CA ALA A 188 0.98 -13.24 -36.81
C ALA A 188 1.14 -11.92 -36.02
N ALA A 189 1.94 -10.98 -36.51
CA ALA A 189 2.13 -9.68 -35.89
C ALA A 189 0.94 -8.77 -36.25
N LYS A 190 0.24 -8.31 -35.21
CA LYS A 190 -0.89 -7.38 -35.34
C LYS A 190 -0.56 -5.97 -34.85
N ILE A 191 0.63 -5.79 -34.29
CA ILE A 191 1.04 -4.57 -33.60
C ILE A 191 2.01 -3.82 -34.53
N PRO A 192 1.73 -2.56 -34.89
CA PRO A 192 2.60 -1.75 -35.73
C PRO A 192 3.80 -1.23 -34.92
N PHE A 193 4.78 -2.10 -34.69
CA PHE A 193 5.90 -1.78 -33.79
C PHE A 193 6.80 -0.65 -34.31
N VAL A 194 6.97 -0.53 -35.64
CA VAL A 194 7.75 0.54 -36.26
C VAL A 194 7.10 1.90 -36.01
N ASP A 195 5.79 1.99 -36.25
CA ASP A 195 5.02 3.22 -36.03
C ASP A 195 5.02 3.62 -34.56
N ILE A 196 4.85 2.66 -33.65
CA ILE A 196 4.90 2.92 -32.19
C ILE A 196 6.28 3.44 -31.78
N LEU A 197 7.37 2.86 -32.30
CA LEU A 197 8.72 3.33 -31.99
C LEU A 197 8.94 4.76 -32.49
N ASN A 198 8.60 5.03 -33.75
CA ASN A 198 8.75 6.35 -34.36
C ASN A 198 7.89 7.39 -33.65
N PHE A 199 6.63 7.07 -33.36
CA PHE A 199 5.74 7.92 -32.59
C PHE A 199 6.28 8.20 -31.19
N SER A 200 6.83 7.20 -30.49
CA SER A 200 7.43 7.38 -29.16
C SER A 200 8.66 8.30 -29.18
N ILE A 201 9.48 8.22 -30.24
CA ILE A 201 10.66 9.09 -30.42
C ILE A 201 10.22 10.53 -30.70
N LEU A 202 9.23 10.73 -31.58
CA LEU A 202 8.77 12.07 -31.98
C LEU A 202 7.97 12.76 -30.89
N SER A 203 7.05 12.04 -30.25
CA SER A 203 6.19 12.58 -29.18
C SER A 203 6.91 12.70 -27.84
N CYS A 204 8.04 12.01 -27.65
CA CYS A 204 8.76 11.89 -26.37
C CYS A 204 7.89 11.39 -25.20
N MET A 205 6.75 10.75 -25.48
CA MET A 205 5.82 10.24 -24.47
C MET A 205 6.33 8.95 -23.83
N ARG A 206 5.88 8.66 -22.60
CA ARG A 206 6.14 7.36 -21.98
C ARG A 206 5.34 6.28 -22.70
N VAL A 207 5.88 5.06 -22.78
CA VAL A 207 5.19 3.92 -23.43
C VAL A 207 3.77 3.71 -22.90
N GLY A 208 3.54 3.88 -21.60
CA GLY A 208 2.21 3.75 -21.00
C GLY A 208 1.24 4.88 -21.35
N GLU A 209 1.75 6.04 -21.77
CA GLU A 209 0.95 7.15 -22.28
C GLU A 209 0.61 6.88 -23.76
N VAL A 210 1.60 6.49 -24.58
CA VAL A 210 1.40 6.11 -25.99
C VAL A 210 0.32 5.05 -26.14
N CYS A 211 0.34 4.00 -25.32
CA CYS A 211 -0.64 2.92 -25.38
C CYS A 211 -2.05 3.30 -24.88
N LYS A 212 -2.25 4.52 -24.34
CA LYS A 212 -3.55 4.98 -23.83
C LYS A 212 -4.22 6.03 -24.71
N ILE A 213 -3.51 6.57 -25.70
CA ILE A 213 -4.04 7.58 -26.62
C ILE A 213 -5.23 7.01 -27.37
N ARG A 214 -6.29 7.82 -27.46
CA ARG A 214 -7.49 7.54 -28.24
C ARG A 214 -7.64 8.57 -29.34
N TRP A 215 -8.45 8.25 -30.35
CA TRP A 215 -8.76 9.19 -31.44
C TRP A 215 -9.43 10.48 -30.95
N GLU A 216 -10.19 10.40 -29.85
CA GLU A 216 -10.79 11.58 -29.20
C GLU A 216 -9.76 12.56 -28.59
N ASP A 217 -8.51 12.10 -28.37
CA ASP A 217 -7.44 12.93 -27.82
C ASP A 217 -6.68 13.73 -28.90
N VAL A 218 -6.97 13.51 -30.18
CA VAL A 218 -6.31 14.18 -31.31
C VAL A 218 -7.10 15.43 -31.70
N ASP A 219 -6.48 16.61 -31.53
CA ASP A 219 -7.02 17.87 -32.05
C ASP A 219 -6.51 18.11 -33.47
N GLU A 220 -7.41 18.05 -34.45
CA GLU A 220 -7.10 18.21 -35.89
C GLU A 220 -7.03 19.68 -36.34
N LYS A 221 -7.09 20.64 -35.40
CA LYS A 221 -7.12 22.08 -35.68
C LYS A 221 -5.74 22.73 -35.83
#